data_AF-A0A8K0KNR8-F1
#
_entry.id   AF-A0A8K0KNR8-F1
#
_cell.length_a   1.000
_cell.length_b   1.000
_cell.length_c   1.000
_cell.angle_alpha   90.00
_cell.angle_beta   90.00
_cell.angle_gamma   90.00
#
_symmetry.space_group_name_H-M   'P 1'
#
loop_
_entity.id
_entity.type
_entity.pdbx_description
1 polymer ?
#
loop_
_entity_poly.entity_id
_entity_poly.type
_entity_poly.pdbx_seq_one_letter_code
_entity_poly.pdbx_strand_id
1 'polypeptide(L)'
;MLISRGGIMLRRVLSCKNKFAVNNVAIGGSRNSGGSWAYRSAVPNYSKENWILAEFVGGFMWWWVLWHLWHDYEHITGEFPYPDPTKWTDAELGIPPDDEE
;
A
#
# COMPACT_ATOMS: atom_id res chain seq x y z
N MET A 1 43.15 30.53 25.03
CA MET A 1 42.09 29.57 25.46
C MET A 1 40.65 30.11 25.28
N LEU A 2 40.36 30.94 24.27
CA LEU A 2 39.03 31.57 24.09
C LEU A 2 38.15 31.00 22.97
N ILE A 3 38.65 30.04 22.19
CA ILE A 3 37.96 29.52 20.99
C ILE A 3 37.02 28.35 21.33
N SER A 4 37.25 27.67 22.45
CA SER A 4 36.54 26.43 22.82
C SER A 4 35.10 26.63 23.28
N ARG A 5 34.71 27.83 23.76
CA ARG A 5 33.37 28.08 24.32
C ARG A 5 32.40 28.80 23.36
N GLY A 6 32.88 29.34 22.22
CA GLY A 6 32.05 30.06 21.25
C GLY A 6 31.19 29.16 20.36
N GLY A 7 31.71 28.00 19.95
CA GLY A 7 31.01 27.08 19.03
C GLY A 7 29.73 26.47 19.62
N ILE A 8 29.70 26.21 20.92
CA ILE A 8 28.53 25.65 21.62
C ILE A 8 27.40 26.67 21.72
N MET A 9 27.73 27.96 21.89
CA MET A 9 26.74 29.04 21.94
C MET A 9 26.14 29.31 20.55
N LEU A 10 26.95 29.31 19.49
CA LEU A 10 26.47 29.47 18.11
C LEU A 10 25.51 28.35 17.70
N ARG A 11 25.78 27.12 18.10
CA ARG A 11 24.90 25.96 17.84
C ARG A 11 23.54 26.08 18.53
N ARG A 12 23.48 26.69 19.73
CA ARG A 12 22.20 26.95 20.43
C ARG A 12 21.41 28.10 19.79
N VAL A 13 22.08 29.16 19.35
CA VAL A 13 21.43 30.30 18.67
C VAL A 13 20.84 29.88 17.31
N LEU A 14 21.57 29.07 16.54
CA LEU A 14 21.07 28.54 15.27
C LEU A 14 19.87 27.60 15.46
N SER A 15 19.77 26.89 16.59
CA SER A 15 18.65 26.00 16.90
C SER A 15 17.36 26.74 17.28
N CYS A 16 17.40 28.05 17.55
CA CYS A 16 16.23 28.82 17.99
C CYS A 16 15.41 29.45 16.85
N LYS A 17 15.81 29.32 15.58
CA LYS A 17 15.12 30.00 14.47
C LYS A 17 13.87 29.31 13.93
N ASN A 18 13.55 28.08 14.36
CA ASN A 18 12.44 27.29 13.79
C ASN A 18 11.38 26.86 14.80
N LYS A 19 10.97 27.78 15.69
CA LYS A 19 9.83 27.57 16.61
C LYS A 19 8.67 28.53 16.35
N PHE A 20 8.42 28.89 15.10
CA PHE A 20 7.13 29.47 14.70
C PHE A 20 6.32 28.41 13.95
N ALA A 21 5.97 27.33 14.66
CA ALA A 21 4.95 26.41 14.20
C ALA A 21 3.65 26.81 14.92
N VAL A 22 2.71 27.34 14.14
CA VAL A 22 1.32 27.57 14.56
C VAL A 22 0.74 26.23 14.97
N ASN A 23 0.66 25.98 16.28
CA ASN A 23 0.00 24.81 16.81
C ASN A 23 -1.36 25.23 17.37
N ASN A 24 -2.35 25.32 16.48
CA ASN A 24 -3.76 25.22 16.86
C ASN A 24 -4.22 23.75 16.73
N VAL A 25 -3.37 22.83 17.19
CA VAL A 25 -3.74 21.43 17.36
C VAL A 25 -4.18 21.31 18.81
N ALA A 26 -5.45 20.95 19.04
CA ALA A 26 -5.96 20.65 20.36
C ALA A 26 -5.03 19.64 21.04
N ILE A 27 -4.22 20.13 21.99
CA ILE A 27 -3.30 19.30 22.77
C ILE A 27 -4.17 18.54 23.77
N GLY A 28 -4.65 17.36 23.36
CA GLY A 28 -5.07 16.35 24.31
C GLY A 28 -3.92 16.12 25.28
N GLY A 29 -4.18 16.21 26.60
CA GLY A 29 -3.15 16.17 27.62
C GLY A 29 -2.20 15.00 27.43
N SER A 30 -0.89 15.26 27.56
CA SER A 30 0.16 14.24 27.47
C SER A 30 -0.10 13.15 28.51
N ARG A 31 -0.48 11.96 28.06
CA ARG A 31 -0.59 10.77 28.90
C ARG A 31 0.74 10.03 28.80
N ASN A 32 1.32 9.63 29.93
CA ASN A 32 2.55 8.83 29.98
C ASN A 32 2.35 7.38 29.49
N SER A 33 1.14 7.03 29.02
CA SER A 33 0.86 5.79 28.28
C SER A 33 1.06 6.07 26.78
N GLY A 34 2.08 5.45 26.17
CA GLY A 34 2.60 5.78 24.85
C GLY A 34 1.63 5.63 23.68
N GLY A 35 0.79 6.65 23.45
CA GLY A 35 -0.10 6.75 22.29
C GLY A 35 -0.81 8.10 22.22
N SER A 36 -1.05 8.57 21.00
CA SER A 36 -1.88 9.75 20.77
C SER A 36 -3.37 9.34 20.74
N TRP A 37 -4.22 10.06 21.46
CA TRP A 37 -5.66 9.77 21.59
C TRP A 37 -6.48 10.97 21.10
N ALA A 38 -7.51 10.70 20.29
CA ALA A 38 -8.48 11.70 19.82
C ALA A 38 -9.92 11.20 20.06
N TYR A 39 -10.83 12.12 20.40
CA TYR A 39 -12.27 11.85 20.51
C TYR A 39 -13.06 12.93 19.78
N ARG A 40 -13.90 12.52 18.82
CA ARG A 40 -14.71 13.41 17.96
C ARG A 40 -13.89 14.51 17.26
N SER A 41 -12.61 14.26 17.06
CA SER A 41 -11.69 15.13 16.34
C SER A 41 -10.95 14.31 15.27
N ALA A 42 -10.31 15.00 14.34
CA ALA A 42 -9.39 14.36 13.40
C ALA A 42 -8.36 13.52 14.17
N VAL A 43 -8.04 12.35 13.61
CA VAL A 43 -7.01 11.48 14.17
C VAL A 43 -5.67 12.23 14.19
N PRO A 44 -4.87 12.05 15.25
CA PRO A 44 -3.55 12.65 15.32
C PRO A 44 -2.69 12.14 14.16
N ASN A 45 -1.88 13.03 13.59
CA ASN A 45 -1.02 12.70 12.47
C ASN A 45 -0.09 11.53 12.83
N TYR A 46 -0.04 10.52 11.96
CA TYR A 46 0.90 9.42 12.08
C TYR A 46 2.35 9.91 11.95
N SER A 47 3.31 9.12 12.41
CA SER A 47 4.72 9.40 12.12
C SER A 47 4.92 9.43 10.60
N LYS A 48 5.81 10.30 10.13
CA LYS A 48 6.14 10.40 8.69
C LYS A 48 6.62 9.06 8.14
N GLU A 49 7.32 8.28 8.96
CA GLU A 49 7.80 6.94 8.66
C GLU A 49 6.64 5.98 8.34
N ASN A 50 5.59 5.97 9.16
CA ASN A 50 4.43 5.11 8.92
C ASN A 50 3.70 5.50 7.63
N TRP A 51 3.64 6.79 7.32
CA TRP A 51 3.00 7.27 6.10
C TRP A 51 3.77 6.84 4.85
N ILE A 52 5.09 7.02 4.85
CA ILE A 52 5.98 6.57 3.77
C ILE A 52 5.91 5.05 3.60
N LEU A 53 5.91 4.30 4.70
CA LEU A 53 5.79 2.84 4.66
C LEU A 53 4.45 2.40 4.06
N ALA A 54 3.35 3.07 4.44
CA ALA A 54 2.03 2.78 3.89
C ALA A 54 1.98 3.03 2.37
N GLU A 55 2.54 4.14 1.90
CA GLU A 55 2.65 4.42 0.46
C GLU A 55 3.53 3.41 -0.28
N PHE A 56 4.66 3.01 0.32
CA PHE A 56 5.56 2.03 -0.27
C PHE A 56 4.90 0.65 -0.41
N VAL A 57 4.22 0.18 0.65
CA VAL A 57 3.50 -1.10 0.62
C VAL A 57 2.34 -1.05 -0.38
N GLY A 58 1.59 0.05 -0.43
CA GLY A 58 0.53 0.24 -1.41
C GLY A 58 1.03 0.27 -2.85
N GLY A 59 2.16 0.96 -3.09
CA GLY A 59 2.82 1.01 -4.39
C GLY A 59 3.37 -0.36 -4.81
N PHE A 60 4.00 -1.08 -3.88
CA PHE A 60 4.51 -2.43 -4.12
C PHE A 60 3.40 -3.43 -4.45
N MET A 61 2.26 -3.36 -3.74
CA MET A 61 1.09 -4.18 -4.04
C MET A 61 0.60 -3.96 -5.48
N TRP A 62 0.40 -2.71 -5.90
CA TRP A 62 -0.06 -2.42 -7.26
C TRP A 62 0.97 -2.75 -8.32
N TRP A 63 2.25 -2.49 -8.05
CA TRP A 63 3.33 -2.93 -8.93
C TRP A 63 3.30 -4.45 -9.13
N TRP A 64 3.14 -5.23 -8.05
CA TRP A 64 3.07 -6.69 -8.12
C TRP A 64 1.89 -7.17 -8.96
N VAL A 65 0.70 -6.59 -8.78
CA VAL A 65 -0.50 -6.93 -9.56
C VAL A 65 -0.28 -6.62 -11.04
N LEU A 66 0.19 -5.43 -11.38
CA LEU A 66 0.41 -5.03 -12.77
C LEU A 66 1.53 -5.84 -13.43
N TRP A 67 2.57 -6.18 -12.68
CA TRP A 67 3.66 -7.02 -13.17
C TRP A 67 3.17 -8.43 -13.51
N HIS A 68 2.37 -9.07 -12.63
CA HIS A 68 1.81 -10.41 -12.88
C HIS A 68 0.75 -10.39 -13.97
N LEU A 69 -0.02 -9.31 -14.08
CA LEU A 69 -0.99 -9.17 -15.16
C LEU A 69 -0.31 -9.08 -16.54
N TRP A 70 0.93 -8.59 -16.62
CA TRP A 70 1.69 -8.57 -17.87
C TRP A 70 2.45 -9.88 -18.14
N HIS A 71 3.09 -10.47 -17.13
CA HIS A 71 3.89 -11.69 -17.33
C HIS A 71 3.04 -12.95 -17.38
N ASP A 72 2.00 -13.05 -16.55
CA ASP A 72 1.20 -14.26 -16.34
C ASP A 72 -0.31 -13.98 -16.55
N TYR A 73 -0.65 -13.28 -17.63
CA TYR A 73 -2.03 -12.87 -17.93
C TYR A 73 -2.98 -14.08 -18.12
N GLU A 74 -2.43 -15.24 -18.44
CA GLU A 74 -3.13 -16.50 -18.68
C GLU A 74 -3.96 -16.96 -17.48
N HIS A 75 -3.57 -16.61 -16.25
CA HIS A 75 -4.37 -16.90 -15.04
C HIS A 75 -5.73 -16.20 -15.04
N ILE A 76 -5.85 -15.09 -15.78
CA ILE A 76 -7.08 -14.30 -15.86
C ILE A 76 -7.89 -14.71 -17.09
N THR A 77 -7.24 -14.88 -18.24
CA THR A 77 -7.92 -15.17 -19.52
C THR A 77 -8.15 -16.65 -19.78
N GLY A 78 -7.54 -17.53 -19.00
CA GLY A 78 -7.50 -18.97 -19.23
C GLY A 78 -6.25 -19.37 -20.02
N GLU A 79 -5.60 -20.44 -19.56
CA GLU A 79 -4.41 -21.03 -20.19
C GLU A 79 -4.79 -21.89 -21.41
N PHE A 80 -5.94 -22.56 -21.36
CA PHE A 80 -6.38 -23.49 -22.40
C PHE A 80 -7.60 -22.97 -23.16
N PRO A 81 -7.65 -23.17 -24.49
CA PRO A 81 -8.85 -22.85 -25.26
C PRO A 81 -10.01 -23.74 -24.80
N TYR A 82 -11.17 -23.13 -24.57
CA TYR A 82 -12.36 -23.88 -24.19
C TYR A 82 -12.86 -24.72 -25.38
N PRO A 83 -13.04 -26.04 -25.24
CA PRO A 83 -13.52 -26.88 -26.32
C PRO A 83 -14.98 -26.55 -26.66
N ASP A 84 -15.28 -26.49 -27.95
CA ASP A 84 -16.64 -26.29 -28.45
C ASP A 84 -17.35 -27.65 -28.54
N PRO A 85 -18.38 -27.92 -27.72
CA PRO A 85 -19.03 -29.23 -27.67
C PRO A 85 -19.77 -29.58 -28.96
N THR A 86 -20.10 -28.60 -29.80
CA THR A 86 -20.80 -28.82 -31.08
C THR A 86 -19.90 -29.43 -32.16
N LYS A 87 -18.58 -29.41 -31.97
CA LYS A 87 -17.59 -29.96 -32.91
C LYS A 87 -17.27 -31.43 -32.64
N TRP A 88 -17.74 -31.97 -31.53
CA TRP A 88 -17.53 -33.38 -31.20
C TRP A 88 -18.42 -34.25 -32.08
N THR A 89 -17.86 -35.33 -32.61
CA THR A 89 -18.59 -36.20 -33.54
C THR A 89 -19.47 -37.19 -32.77
N ASP A 90 -20.65 -37.52 -33.30
CA ASP A 90 -21.57 -38.47 -32.66
C ASP A 90 -20.91 -39.84 -32.38
N ALA A 91 -19.92 -40.23 -33.18
CA ALA A 91 -19.09 -41.42 -32.96
C ALA A 91 -18.22 -41.32 -31.68
N GLU A 92 -17.65 -40.15 -31.37
CA GLU A 92 -16.89 -39.91 -30.14
C GLU A 92 -17.80 -39.80 -28.91
N LEU A 93 -19.03 -39.31 -29.10
CA LEU A 93 -20.05 -39.28 -28.03
C LEU A 93 -20.75 -40.63 -27.83
N GLY A 94 -20.57 -41.59 -28.74
CA GLY A 94 -21.24 -42.89 -28.70
C GLY A 94 -22.75 -42.79 -28.94
N ILE A 95 -23.19 -41.80 -29.70
CA ILE A 95 -24.60 -41.64 -30.09
C ILE A 95 -24.83 -42.52 -31.33
N PRO A 96 -25.66 -43.58 -31.24
CA PRO A 96 -25.95 -44.42 -32.38
C PRO A 96 -26.77 -43.65 -33.43
N PRO A 97 -26.59 -43.94 -34.73
CA PRO A 97 -27.42 -43.36 -35.79
C PRO A 97 -28.85 -43.90 -35.69
N ASP A 98 -29.84 -43.05 -35.93
CA ASP A 98 -31.27 -43.41 -35.86
C ASP A 98 -31.72 -44.36 -37.00
N ASP A 99 -30.84 -44.67 -37.96
CA ASP A 99 -31.17 -45.41 -39.19
C ASP A 99 -31.09 -46.96 -39.07
N GLU A 100 -31.01 -47.51 -37.85
CA GLU A 100 -31.16 -48.96 -37.61
C GLU A 100 -32.66 -49.36 -37.46
N GLU A 101 -33.44 -49.27 -38.54
CA GLU A 101 -34.75 -49.94 -38.73
C GLU A 101 -34.70 -51.03 -39.83
#